data_AF-A0L138-F1
#
_entry.id   AF-A0L138-F1
#
_cell.length_a   1.000
_cell.length_b   1.000
_cell.length_c   1.000
_cell.angle_alpha   90.00
_cell.angle_beta   90.00
_cell.angle_gamma   90.00
#
_symmetry.space_group_name_H-M   'P 1'
#
loop_
_entity.id
_entity.type
_entity.pdbx_description
1 polymer ?
#
loop_
_entity_poly.entity_id
_entity_poly.type
_entity_poly.pdbx_seq_one_letter_code
_entity_poly.pdbx_strand_id
1 'polypeptide(L)'
;MINPTKIAMFSSAIVLLFLLTECRQKEHIPLCGHVEGTPIDTSFDGGLDNNDRTLASTNCLKIKVLYDKSDRQTKWFSSSPSIAVMNALGYLKQDDANNSGDSYAMTFNVLEEFVFGPSRGEYALFRQDGKGVILPGTEAAKGHEAKVGVEGQFDRWCQKLASLEFAGKDNWRRPTEQELNTLYGYGESRAAYQRAQWSSTIDSWSSTVNETEFLAGIISVAPSGYSSRSYANSANYAVCVAAF
;
A
#
# COMPACT_ATOMS: atom_id res chain seq x y z
N MET A 1 17.65 79.71 -11.69
CA MET A 1 17.80 80.21 -10.30
C MET A 1 17.82 79.01 -9.38
N ILE A 2 18.94 78.81 -8.69
CA ILE A 2 19.12 77.78 -7.65
C ILE A 2 18.66 78.40 -6.33
N ASN A 3 17.81 77.71 -5.55
CA ASN A 3 18.12 77.54 -4.14
C ASN A 3 17.41 76.32 -3.51
N PRO A 4 18.14 75.46 -2.76
CA PRO A 4 17.64 74.21 -2.19
C PRO A 4 17.49 74.28 -0.65
N THR A 5 16.52 73.54 -0.10
CA THR A 5 16.59 73.00 1.29
C THR A 5 15.62 71.82 1.39
N LYS A 6 16.13 70.58 1.19
CA LYS A 6 16.32 69.54 2.23
C LYS A 6 15.13 69.36 3.18
N ILE A 7 14.51 68.18 3.12
CA ILE A 7 14.47 67.21 4.24
C ILE A 7 14.45 65.82 3.59
N ALA A 8 15.48 65.04 3.91
CA ALA A 8 15.54 63.62 3.60
C ALA A 8 14.77 62.86 4.67
N MET A 9 13.93 61.91 4.28
CA MET A 9 13.68 60.70 5.07
C MET A 9 13.60 59.51 4.11
N PHE A 10 14.64 58.69 4.17
CA PHE A 10 14.61 57.31 3.70
C PHE A 10 13.58 56.56 4.55
N SER A 11 12.55 56.00 3.92
CA SER A 11 11.70 55.00 4.55
C SER A 11 11.80 53.70 3.75
N SER A 12 12.23 52.68 4.46
CA SER A 12 12.54 51.32 4.00
C SER A 12 11.39 50.70 3.22
N ALA A 13 11.67 50.29 1.98
CA ALA A 13 10.90 49.25 1.32
C ALA A 13 11.23 47.92 1.99
N ILE A 14 10.43 47.52 2.98
CA ILE A 14 10.44 46.15 3.51
C ILE A 14 9.89 45.27 2.40
N VAL A 15 10.81 44.52 1.78
CA VAL A 15 10.52 43.36 0.95
C VAL A 15 9.84 42.33 1.86
N LEU A 16 8.51 42.29 1.86
CA LEU A 16 7.76 41.18 2.43
C LEU A 16 7.84 40.02 1.44
N LEU A 17 8.96 39.31 1.47
CA LEU A 17 9.09 38.00 0.87
C LEU A 17 8.22 37.05 1.72
N PHE A 18 6.94 36.94 1.36
CA PHE A 18 6.09 35.87 1.88
C PHE A 18 6.70 34.55 1.40
N LEU A 19 7.46 33.91 2.27
CA LEU A 19 7.64 32.46 2.24
C LEU A 19 6.24 31.85 2.48
N LEU A 20 5.48 31.72 1.40
CA LEU A 20 4.39 30.76 1.33
C LEU A 20 5.06 29.38 1.33
N THR A 21 5.46 28.93 2.53
CA THR A 21 5.52 27.50 2.79
C THR A 21 4.08 27.04 2.61
N GLU A 22 3.76 26.51 1.44
CA GLU A 22 2.54 25.78 1.22
C GLU A 22 2.54 24.66 2.28
N CYS A 23 1.76 24.84 3.35
CA CYS A 23 1.29 23.74 4.16
C CYS A 23 0.38 22.91 3.25
N ARG A 24 0.98 22.16 2.32
CA ARG A 24 0.28 21.07 1.65
C ARG A 24 -0.10 20.13 2.78
N GLN A 25 -1.40 20.05 3.10
CA GLN A 25 -1.90 19.03 4.00
C GLN A 25 -1.30 17.70 3.53
N LYS A 26 -0.50 17.07 4.39
CA LYS A 26 0.09 15.77 4.09
C LYS A 26 -1.09 14.84 3.79
N GLU A 27 -1.14 14.33 2.57
CA GLU A 27 -2.14 13.32 2.20
C GLU A 27 -2.11 12.22 3.28
N HIS A 28 -3.24 11.93 3.90
CA HIS A 28 -3.30 11.06 5.07
C HIS A 28 -4.29 9.92 4.83
N ILE A 29 -3.89 8.71 5.20
CA ILE A 29 -4.75 7.53 5.19
C ILE A 29 -5.05 7.18 6.65
N PRO A 30 -6.31 7.30 7.10
CA PRO A 30 -6.70 6.86 8.43
C PRO A 30 -6.43 5.36 8.64
N LEU A 31 -5.92 5.00 9.82
CA LEU A 31 -5.89 3.61 10.27
C LEU A 31 -7.28 3.22 10.78
N CYS A 32 -7.84 2.12 10.30
CA CYS A 32 -9.18 1.70 10.73
C CYS A 32 -9.24 1.43 12.24
N GLY A 33 -10.24 1.98 12.92
CA GLY A 33 -10.40 1.84 14.37
C GLY A 33 -9.45 2.70 15.21
N HIS A 34 -8.68 3.60 14.58
CA HIS A 34 -7.76 4.50 15.26
C HIS A 34 -8.25 5.96 15.22
N VAL A 35 -8.04 6.69 16.32
CA VAL A 35 -8.29 8.12 16.41
C VAL A 35 -6.96 8.85 16.28
N GLU A 36 -6.83 9.72 15.27
CA GLU A 36 -5.61 10.48 15.04
C GLU A 36 -5.21 11.31 16.27
N GLY A 37 -3.91 11.34 16.57
CA GLY A 37 -3.37 12.05 17.72
C GLY A 37 -3.41 11.26 19.04
N THR A 38 -3.98 10.05 19.06
CA THR A 38 -3.84 9.12 20.18
C THR A 38 -2.73 8.10 19.93
N PRO A 39 -2.22 7.40 20.95
CA PRO A 39 -1.47 6.17 20.71
C PRO A 39 -2.31 5.19 19.89
N ILE A 40 -1.65 4.43 19.01
CA ILE A 40 -2.32 3.34 18.28
C ILE A 40 -2.68 2.27 19.29
N ASP A 41 -3.97 1.90 19.33
CA ASP A 41 -4.44 0.83 20.18
C ASP A 41 -3.95 -0.53 19.64
N THR A 42 -3.13 -1.20 20.45
CA THR A 42 -2.54 -2.51 20.15
C THR A 42 -3.31 -3.68 20.79
N SER A 43 -4.47 -3.40 21.39
CA SER A 43 -5.34 -4.42 21.96
C SER A 43 -5.98 -5.28 20.87
N PHE A 44 -6.53 -6.43 21.28
CA PHE A 44 -7.17 -7.38 20.38
C PHE A 44 -8.52 -6.82 19.90
N ASP A 45 -8.54 -6.15 18.73
CA ASP A 45 -9.65 -5.43 18.06
C ASP A 45 -9.50 -3.90 17.94
N GLY A 46 -8.41 -3.35 18.49
CA GLY A 46 -8.06 -1.93 18.40
C GLY A 46 -7.70 -1.44 17.00
N GLY A 47 -6.96 -0.33 16.92
CA GLY A 47 -6.48 0.23 15.65
C GLY A 47 -5.59 -0.75 14.87
N LEU A 48 -4.78 -1.53 15.59
CA LEU A 48 -4.14 -2.73 15.04
C LEU A 48 -5.08 -3.92 15.17
N ASP A 49 -5.07 -4.81 14.18
CA ASP A 49 -5.89 -6.02 14.17
C ASP A 49 -7.41 -5.76 14.23
N ASN A 50 -7.83 -4.57 13.79
CA ASN A 50 -9.24 -4.18 13.75
C ASN A 50 -10.09 -5.22 12.99
N ASN A 51 -11.09 -5.77 13.68
CA ASN A 51 -11.96 -6.83 13.16
C ASN A 51 -13.31 -6.31 12.64
N ASP A 52 -13.53 -4.99 12.57
CA ASP A 52 -14.81 -4.45 12.11
C ASP A 52 -14.97 -4.70 10.62
N ARG A 53 -15.99 -5.49 10.27
CA ARG A 53 -16.29 -5.94 8.91
C ARG A 53 -16.79 -4.82 8.00
N THR A 54 -17.23 -3.71 8.58
CA THR A 54 -17.79 -2.56 7.88
C THR A 54 -16.74 -1.52 7.53
N LEU A 55 -15.64 -1.46 8.30
CA LEU A 55 -14.59 -0.46 8.10
C LEU A 55 -13.68 -0.75 6.90
N ALA A 56 -13.57 -2.02 6.51
CA ALA A 56 -12.65 -2.45 5.46
C ALA A 56 -12.98 -1.86 4.06
N SER A 57 -14.18 -1.29 3.87
CA SER A 57 -14.61 -0.62 2.64
C SER A 57 -14.70 0.91 2.75
N THR A 58 -14.33 1.46 3.90
CA THR A 58 -14.32 2.91 4.13
C THR A 58 -12.98 3.51 3.69
N ASN A 59 -12.78 4.81 3.93
CA ASN A 59 -11.55 5.53 3.58
C ASN A 59 -10.38 5.26 4.53
N CYS A 60 -10.47 4.27 5.43
CA CYS A 60 -9.37 3.83 6.27
C CYS A 60 -8.71 2.56 5.72
N LEU A 61 -7.46 2.31 6.11
CA LEU A 61 -6.72 1.09 5.77
C LEU A 61 -6.51 0.25 7.03
N LYS A 62 -6.70 -1.07 6.92
CA LYS A 62 -6.51 -2.00 8.05
C LYS A 62 -5.08 -2.49 8.15
N ILE A 63 -4.65 -2.78 9.38
CA ILE A 63 -3.36 -3.42 9.65
C ILE A 63 -3.57 -4.74 10.40
N LYS A 64 -2.80 -5.76 10.00
CA LYS A 64 -2.63 -7.02 10.72
C LYS A 64 -1.20 -7.14 11.22
N VAL A 65 -1.01 -7.40 12.51
CA VAL A 65 0.32 -7.62 13.10
C VAL A 65 0.53 -9.09 13.42
N LEU A 66 1.67 -9.64 13.03
CA LEU A 66 2.04 -11.03 13.27
C LEU A 66 3.53 -11.15 13.62
N TYR A 67 3.87 -12.12 14.46
CA TYR A 67 5.26 -12.52 14.68
C TYR A 67 5.63 -13.61 13.67
N ASP A 68 6.52 -13.30 12.74
CA ASP A 68 7.03 -14.23 11.76
C ASP A 68 8.12 -15.10 12.38
N LYS A 69 7.79 -16.37 12.61
CA LYS A 69 8.71 -17.33 13.24
C LYS A 69 9.92 -17.64 12.36
N SER A 70 9.84 -17.40 11.06
CA SER A 70 10.90 -17.76 10.12
C SER A 70 12.11 -16.83 10.19
N ASP A 71 11.91 -15.54 10.47
CA ASP A 71 12.97 -14.55 10.67
C ASP A 71 12.98 -13.92 12.06
N ARG A 72 12.03 -14.30 12.93
CA ARG A 72 11.89 -13.83 14.32
C ARG A 72 11.59 -12.34 14.42
N GLN A 73 10.89 -11.78 13.43
CA GLN A 73 10.46 -10.38 13.43
C GLN A 73 8.95 -10.22 13.55
N THR A 74 8.53 -9.14 14.21
CA THR A 74 7.14 -8.70 14.15
C THR A 74 6.91 -7.92 12.86
N LYS A 75 5.94 -8.36 12.07
CA LYS A 75 5.58 -7.78 10.78
C LYS A 75 4.19 -7.17 10.83
N TRP A 76 4.06 -6.05 10.15
CA TRP A 76 2.82 -5.30 9.99
C TRP A 76 2.39 -5.43 8.54
N PHE A 77 1.21 -5.97 8.31
CA PHE A 77 0.64 -6.14 6.98
C PHE A 77 -0.51 -5.14 6.81
N SER A 78 -0.57 -4.45 5.68
CA SER A 78 -1.74 -3.64 5.32
C SER A 78 -2.75 -4.47 4.53
N SER A 79 -4.05 -4.19 4.65
CA SER A 79 -5.03 -4.75 3.72
C SER A 79 -4.80 -4.19 2.30
N SER A 80 -5.40 -4.84 1.29
CA SER A 80 -5.60 -4.15 0.00
C SER A 80 -6.50 -2.94 0.22
N PRO A 81 -6.25 -1.79 -0.43
CA PRO A 81 -7.04 -0.60 -0.19
C PRO A 81 -8.42 -0.68 -0.85
N SER A 82 -9.40 -0.06 -0.19
CA SER A 82 -10.72 0.18 -0.77
C SER A 82 -10.64 1.27 -1.84
N ILE A 83 -11.66 1.35 -2.70
CA ILE A 83 -11.82 2.47 -3.63
C ILE A 83 -12.02 3.80 -2.90
N ALA A 84 -12.57 3.80 -1.68
CA ALA A 84 -12.66 5.01 -0.87
C ALA A 84 -11.27 5.56 -0.49
N VAL A 85 -10.30 4.68 -0.15
CA VAL A 85 -8.90 5.07 0.07
C VAL A 85 -8.27 5.61 -1.22
N MET A 86 -8.44 4.90 -2.34
CA MET A 86 -7.90 5.34 -3.63
C MET A 86 -8.43 6.73 -4.04
N ASN A 87 -9.74 6.94 -3.93
CA ASN A 87 -10.37 8.22 -4.26
C ASN A 87 -9.90 9.35 -3.35
N ALA A 88 -9.74 9.09 -2.05
CA ALA A 88 -9.24 10.08 -1.09
C ALA A 88 -7.80 10.53 -1.42
N LEU A 89 -6.99 9.66 -2.01
CA LEU A 89 -5.62 9.94 -2.44
C LEU A 89 -5.52 10.41 -3.90
N GLY A 90 -6.63 10.47 -4.64
CA GLY A 90 -6.63 10.87 -6.05
C GLY A 90 -6.02 9.84 -7.01
N TYR A 91 -6.00 8.56 -6.63
CA TYR A 91 -5.51 7.48 -7.51
C TYR A 91 -6.40 7.33 -8.75
N LEU A 92 -5.78 7.04 -9.90
CA LEU A 92 -6.48 6.84 -11.17
C LEU A 92 -6.50 5.38 -11.61
N LYS A 93 -7.62 4.93 -12.18
CA LYS A 93 -7.70 3.60 -12.78
C LYS A 93 -6.94 3.56 -14.12
N GLN A 94 -5.95 2.68 -14.24
CA GLN A 94 -5.15 2.43 -15.44
C GLN A 94 -4.84 0.93 -15.56
N ASP A 95 -5.53 0.22 -16.45
CA ASP A 95 -5.36 -1.22 -16.68
C ASP A 95 -4.62 -1.48 -17.99
N ASP A 96 -3.38 -1.01 -18.07
CA ASP A 96 -2.54 -1.16 -19.25
C ASP A 96 -1.06 -1.21 -18.89
N ALA A 97 -0.23 -1.68 -19.83
CA ALA A 97 1.20 -1.87 -19.62
C ALA A 97 2.00 -0.54 -19.52
N ASN A 98 1.40 0.60 -19.89
CA ASN A 98 2.00 1.92 -19.78
C ASN A 98 1.52 2.69 -18.56
N ASN A 99 0.80 2.04 -17.63
CA ASN A 99 0.37 2.65 -16.38
C ASN A 99 1.55 3.32 -15.65
N SER A 100 1.26 4.41 -14.94
CA SER A 100 2.26 5.19 -14.21
C SER A 100 1.61 6.03 -13.11
N GLY A 101 2.44 6.53 -12.18
CA GLY A 101 1.97 7.37 -11.07
C GLY A 101 1.05 6.61 -10.09
N ASP A 102 0.27 7.39 -9.33
CA ASP A 102 -0.69 6.90 -8.35
C ASP A 102 -1.90 6.28 -9.09
N SER A 103 -1.79 4.97 -9.39
CA SER A 103 -2.76 4.26 -10.21
C SER A 103 -3.04 2.84 -9.72
N TYR A 104 -4.23 2.32 -10.02
CA TYR A 104 -4.62 0.92 -9.83
C TYR A 104 -5.25 0.37 -11.12
N ALA A 105 -5.32 -0.95 -11.30
CA ALA A 105 -5.78 -1.54 -12.56
C ALA A 105 -7.28 -1.80 -12.58
N MET A 106 -7.78 -2.57 -11.62
CA MET A 106 -9.15 -3.05 -11.61
C MET A 106 -9.81 -2.79 -10.26
N THR A 107 -11.12 -2.94 -10.23
CA THR A 107 -11.88 -2.94 -8.98
C THR A 107 -12.50 -4.32 -8.78
N PHE A 108 -12.65 -4.71 -7.52
CA PHE A 108 -13.34 -5.94 -7.16
C PHE A 108 -14.36 -5.68 -6.06
N ASN A 109 -15.60 -6.08 -6.34
CA ASN A 109 -16.69 -6.00 -5.38
C ASN A 109 -16.70 -7.26 -4.53
N VAL A 110 -16.51 -7.08 -3.23
CA VAL A 110 -16.61 -8.13 -2.23
C VAL A 110 -17.98 -8.06 -1.58
N LEU A 111 -18.64 -9.21 -1.53
CA LEU A 111 -19.83 -9.44 -0.73
C LEU A 111 -19.65 -10.78 -0.01
N GLU A 112 -19.14 -10.73 1.23
CA GLU A 112 -18.99 -11.92 2.07
C GLU A 112 -20.07 -11.89 3.15
N GLU A 113 -21.22 -12.51 2.85
CA GLU A 113 -22.44 -12.50 3.69
C GLU A 113 -22.33 -13.36 4.97
N PHE A 114 -21.34 -14.25 5.05
CA PHE A 114 -21.11 -15.16 6.18
C PHE A 114 -20.19 -14.57 7.25
N VAL A 115 -19.73 -15.33 8.25
CA VAL A 115 -18.96 -14.83 9.43
C VAL A 115 -17.54 -14.32 9.12
N PHE A 116 -17.01 -14.53 7.91
CA PHE A 116 -15.62 -14.19 7.55
C PHE A 116 -15.55 -13.18 6.40
N GLY A 117 -14.69 -12.17 6.57
CA GLY A 117 -14.38 -11.15 5.56
C GLY A 117 -15.21 -9.86 5.70
N PRO A 118 -14.91 -8.80 4.93
CA PRO A 118 -15.73 -7.60 4.89
C PRO A 118 -17.19 -7.91 4.53
N SER A 119 -18.13 -7.23 5.19
CA SER A 119 -19.56 -7.43 4.89
C SER A 119 -19.91 -6.98 3.47
N ARG A 120 -19.24 -5.94 2.99
CA ARG A 120 -19.29 -5.43 1.62
C ARG A 120 -18.11 -4.51 1.38
N GLY A 121 -17.70 -4.37 0.13
CA GLY A 121 -16.72 -3.35 -0.25
C GLY A 121 -16.32 -3.41 -1.71
N GLU A 122 -15.77 -2.31 -2.20
CA GLU A 122 -15.07 -2.29 -3.49
C GLU A 122 -13.59 -2.01 -3.22
N TYR A 123 -12.73 -2.88 -3.74
CA TYR A 123 -11.29 -2.84 -3.52
C TYR A 123 -10.55 -2.57 -4.82
N ALA A 124 -9.45 -1.84 -4.74
CA ALA A 124 -8.52 -1.70 -5.85
C ALA A 124 -7.64 -2.95 -5.96
N LEU A 125 -7.44 -3.38 -7.20
CA LEU A 125 -6.51 -4.42 -7.60
C LEU A 125 -5.38 -3.80 -8.41
N PHE A 126 -4.18 -4.33 -8.23
CA PHE A 126 -2.95 -3.77 -8.75
C PHE A 126 -2.25 -4.76 -9.67
N ARG A 127 -1.58 -4.21 -10.68
CA ARG A 127 -0.65 -4.96 -11.53
C ARG A 127 0.78 -4.82 -11.02
N GLN A 128 1.64 -5.70 -11.51
CA GLN A 128 3.08 -5.65 -11.24
C GLN A 128 3.86 -5.02 -12.40
N ASP A 129 3.21 -4.76 -13.53
CA ASP A 129 3.81 -4.07 -14.68
C ASP A 129 3.52 -2.56 -14.68
N GLY A 130 4.09 -1.88 -15.67
CA GLY A 130 3.98 -0.44 -15.87
C GLY A 130 5.07 0.07 -16.79
N LYS A 131 5.02 1.37 -17.10
CA LYS A 131 5.97 2.01 -18.01
C LYS A 131 7.41 1.86 -17.49
N GLY A 132 8.24 1.13 -18.22
CA GLY A 132 9.67 0.94 -17.90
C GLY A 132 9.96 -0.10 -16.82
N VAL A 133 8.94 -0.84 -16.37
CA VAL A 133 9.08 -1.89 -15.36
C VAL A 133 9.71 -3.15 -15.95
N ILE A 134 10.66 -3.73 -15.23
CA ILE A 134 11.28 -5.00 -15.61
C ILE A 134 10.27 -6.13 -15.32
N LEU A 135 9.96 -6.92 -16.36
CA LEU A 135 9.01 -8.03 -16.29
C LEU A 135 9.75 -9.37 -16.16
N PRO A 136 9.14 -10.36 -15.47
CA PRO A 136 9.76 -11.68 -15.34
C PRO A 136 9.96 -12.34 -16.71
N GLY A 137 11.05 -13.08 -16.86
CA GLY A 137 11.38 -13.83 -18.09
C GLY A 137 11.89 -12.98 -19.26
N THR A 138 12.14 -11.69 -19.02
CA THR A 138 12.78 -10.81 -20.02
C THR A 138 14.31 -10.84 -19.87
N GLU A 139 15.04 -10.44 -20.92
CA GLU A 139 16.51 -10.32 -20.84
C GLU A 139 16.94 -9.37 -19.72
N ALA A 140 16.17 -8.30 -19.49
CA ALA A 140 16.42 -7.34 -18.42
C ALA A 140 16.24 -7.92 -17.01
N ALA A 141 15.50 -9.01 -16.85
CA ALA A 141 15.27 -9.67 -15.57
C ALA A 141 16.38 -10.66 -15.17
N LYS A 142 17.17 -11.17 -16.13
CA LYS A 142 18.19 -12.19 -15.87
C LYS A 142 19.25 -11.68 -14.88
N GLY A 143 19.33 -12.30 -13.70
CA GLY A 143 20.23 -11.87 -12.62
C GLY A 143 19.80 -10.57 -11.91
N HIS A 144 18.57 -10.13 -12.17
CA HIS A 144 17.97 -8.91 -11.65
C HIS A 144 16.54 -9.18 -11.14
N GLU A 145 16.28 -10.37 -10.62
CA GLU A 145 14.97 -10.84 -10.15
C GLU A 145 14.41 -9.91 -9.06
N ALA A 146 15.28 -9.36 -8.20
CA ALA A 146 14.91 -8.39 -7.18
C ALA A 146 14.38 -7.05 -7.73
N LYS A 147 14.63 -6.74 -9.01
CA LYS A 147 14.13 -5.53 -9.68
C LYS A 147 12.82 -5.76 -10.43
N VAL A 148 12.35 -7.00 -10.54
CA VAL A 148 11.11 -7.32 -11.25
C VAL A 148 9.91 -6.69 -10.53
N GLY A 149 9.07 -6.01 -11.29
CA GLY A 149 7.90 -5.30 -10.78
C GLY A 149 8.19 -4.08 -9.90
N VAL A 150 9.46 -3.71 -9.70
CA VAL A 150 9.83 -2.44 -9.04
C VAL A 150 9.34 -1.29 -9.93
N GLU A 151 8.79 -0.25 -9.31
CA GLU A 151 8.04 0.82 -9.98
C GLU A 151 6.74 0.37 -10.68
N GLY A 152 6.28 -0.88 -10.53
CA GLY A 152 4.94 -1.31 -10.95
C GLY A 152 3.84 -0.74 -10.06
N GLN A 153 2.56 -0.86 -10.44
CA GLN A 153 1.45 -0.27 -9.66
C GLN A 153 1.46 -0.70 -8.18
N PHE A 154 1.65 -1.99 -7.93
CA PHE A 154 1.71 -2.51 -6.57
C PHE A 154 2.91 -1.95 -5.78
N ASP A 155 4.08 -1.89 -6.41
CA ASP A 155 5.28 -1.35 -5.77
C ASP A 155 5.09 0.13 -5.39
N ARG A 156 4.58 0.94 -6.34
CA ARG A 156 4.27 2.36 -6.11
C ARG A 156 3.23 2.55 -5.00
N TRP A 157 2.26 1.65 -4.86
CA TRP A 157 1.33 1.68 -3.74
C TRP A 157 2.02 1.48 -2.39
N CYS A 158 2.89 0.48 -2.26
CA CYS A 158 3.62 0.28 -1.02
C CYS A 158 4.60 1.42 -0.72
N GLN A 159 5.28 1.96 -1.75
CA GLN A 159 6.11 3.16 -1.64
C GLN A 159 5.29 4.38 -1.20
N LYS A 160 4.04 4.53 -1.66
CA LYS A 160 3.14 5.58 -1.19
C LYS A 160 2.90 5.45 0.31
N LEU A 161 2.56 4.25 0.80
CA LEU A 161 2.36 4.01 2.25
C LEU A 161 3.61 4.39 3.06
N ALA A 162 4.80 4.03 2.56
CA ALA A 162 6.08 4.42 3.15
C ALA A 162 6.25 5.94 3.19
N SER A 163 6.02 6.63 2.06
CA SER A 163 6.16 8.10 1.98
C SER A 163 5.18 8.86 2.88
N LEU A 164 4.00 8.29 3.13
CA LEU A 164 3.01 8.85 4.04
C LEU A 164 3.31 8.55 5.51
N GLU A 165 4.32 7.73 5.78
CA GLU A 165 4.62 7.19 7.12
C GLU A 165 3.39 6.51 7.72
N PHE A 166 2.64 5.76 6.90
CA PHE A 166 1.36 5.19 7.31
C PHE A 166 1.53 4.33 8.58
N ALA A 167 0.72 4.61 9.60
CA ALA A 167 0.81 4.03 10.94
C ALA A 167 2.20 4.18 11.61
N GLY A 168 2.92 5.26 11.30
CA GLY A 168 4.26 5.55 11.82
C GLY A 168 5.35 4.65 11.24
N LYS A 169 5.14 4.13 10.01
CA LYS A 169 6.08 3.23 9.32
C LYS A 169 6.44 3.81 7.96
N ASP A 170 7.73 3.96 7.70
CA ASP A 170 8.31 4.54 6.48
C ASP A 170 8.95 3.49 5.56
N ASN A 171 8.80 2.20 5.90
CA ASN A 171 9.47 1.09 5.22
C ASN A 171 8.49 0.05 4.65
N TRP A 172 7.28 0.49 4.31
CA TRP A 172 6.29 -0.34 3.60
C TRP A 172 6.83 -0.80 2.25
N ARG A 173 6.74 -2.10 1.99
CA ARG A 173 7.18 -2.72 0.74
C ARG A 173 6.27 -3.85 0.33
N ARG A 174 6.46 -4.35 -0.90
CA ARG A 174 5.86 -5.61 -1.34
C ARG A 174 6.35 -6.76 -0.42
N PRO A 175 5.45 -7.67 0.01
CA PRO A 175 5.82 -8.82 0.82
C PRO A 175 6.40 -9.93 -0.07
N THR A 176 7.26 -10.75 0.50
CA THR A 176 7.68 -12.01 -0.15
C THR A 176 6.56 -13.04 -0.09
N GLU A 177 6.65 -14.09 -0.90
CA GLU A 177 5.78 -15.26 -0.82
C GLU A 177 5.77 -15.85 0.60
N GLN A 178 6.94 -15.95 1.23
CA GLN A 178 7.08 -16.48 2.59
C GLN A 178 6.32 -15.62 3.62
N GLU A 179 6.38 -14.30 3.47
CA GLU A 179 5.65 -13.36 4.34
C GLU A 179 4.14 -13.48 4.19
N LEU A 180 3.65 -13.64 2.96
CA LEU A 180 2.23 -13.92 2.72
C LEU A 180 1.81 -15.28 3.23
N ASN A 181 2.68 -16.29 3.13
CA ASN A 181 2.44 -17.60 3.74
C ASN A 181 2.44 -17.52 5.27
N THR A 182 3.20 -16.62 5.90
CA THR A 182 3.07 -16.32 7.34
C THR A 182 1.73 -15.68 7.66
N LEU A 183 1.24 -14.78 6.80
CA LEU A 183 -0.06 -14.11 6.96
C LEU A 183 -1.25 -15.07 6.80
N TYR A 184 -1.25 -15.90 5.75
CA TYR A 184 -2.34 -16.83 5.43
C TYR A 184 -2.17 -18.24 6.03
N GLY A 185 -0.99 -18.51 6.59
CA GLY A 185 -0.57 -19.85 7.02
C GLY A 185 -1.49 -20.51 8.03
N TYR A 186 -1.49 -21.82 8.06
CA TYR A 186 -2.39 -22.61 8.91
C TYR A 186 -2.21 -22.36 10.42
N GLY A 187 -3.22 -22.72 11.21
CA GLY A 187 -3.20 -22.59 12.67
C GLY A 187 -3.48 -21.16 13.13
N GLU A 188 -2.63 -20.63 14.02
CA GLU A 188 -2.83 -19.32 14.64
C GLU A 188 -2.85 -18.17 13.63
N SER A 189 -2.02 -18.23 12.59
CA SER A 189 -1.97 -17.24 11.51
C SER A 189 -3.28 -17.17 10.73
N ARG A 190 -3.84 -18.31 10.31
CA ARG A 190 -5.11 -18.37 9.58
C ARG A 190 -6.26 -17.84 10.42
N ALA A 191 -6.29 -18.21 11.70
CA ALA A 191 -7.28 -17.67 12.62
C ALA A 191 -7.09 -16.15 12.78
N ALA A 192 -5.85 -15.66 12.80
CA ALA A 192 -5.54 -14.24 12.92
C ALA A 192 -5.91 -13.44 11.65
N TYR A 193 -5.69 -13.99 10.46
CA TYR A 193 -6.14 -13.42 9.20
C TYR A 193 -7.67 -13.38 9.10
N GLN A 194 -8.36 -14.47 9.42
CA GLN A 194 -9.82 -14.52 9.47
C GLN A 194 -10.40 -13.49 10.44
N ARG A 195 -9.74 -13.25 11.58
CA ARG A 195 -10.12 -12.20 12.54
C ARG A 195 -9.90 -10.79 12.02
N ALA A 196 -8.96 -10.55 11.12
CA ALA A 196 -8.77 -9.24 10.50
C ALA A 196 -9.97 -8.83 9.61
N GLN A 197 -10.81 -9.82 9.23
CA GLN A 197 -11.95 -9.63 8.35
C GLN A 197 -11.53 -8.93 7.04
N TRP A 198 -10.40 -9.36 6.48
CA TRP A 198 -9.95 -8.99 5.14
C TRP A 198 -10.62 -9.91 4.12
N SER A 199 -10.75 -9.44 2.88
CA SER A 199 -11.36 -10.27 1.84
C SER A 199 -10.52 -11.49 1.53
N SER A 200 -11.19 -12.64 1.40
CA SER A 200 -10.59 -13.95 1.15
C SER A 200 -10.73 -14.46 -0.29
N THR A 201 -11.07 -13.56 -1.21
CA THR A 201 -11.59 -13.91 -2.55
C THR A 201 -10.59 -13.90 -3.69
N ILE A 202 -9.53 -13.09 -3.58
CA ILE A 202 -8.50 -12.92 -4.60
C ILE A 202 -7.12 -13.13 -3.96
N ASP A 203 -6.20 -13.69 -4.74
CA ASP A 203 -4.82 -13.83 -4.34
C ASP A 203 -4.18 -12.46 -4.07
N SER A 204 -3.22 -12.42 -3.15
CA SER A 204 -2.38 -11.23 -2.96
C SER A 204 -1.05 -11.35 -3.68
N TRP A 205 -0.60 -10.24 -4.24
CA TRP A 205 0.70 -10.16 -4.89
C TRP A 205 1.84 -10.31 -3.88
N SER A 206 2.86 -11.10 -4.25
CA SER A 206 4.17 -11.06 -3.60
C SER A 206 5.21 -10.35 -4.48
N SER A 207 6.40 -10.11 -3.94
CA SER A 207 7.60 -9.72 -4.69
C SER A 207 8.42 -10.93 -5.18
N THR A 208 8.01 -12.16 -4.87
CA THR A 208 8.77 -13.35 -5.21
C THR A 208 8.61 -13.67 -6.70
N VAL A 209 9.72 -13.64 -7.41
CA VAL A 209 9.80 -14.08 -8.81
C VAL A 209 10.04 -15.59 -8.84
N ASN A 210 9.31 -16.29 -9.69
CA ASN A 210 9.59 -17.68 -10.02
C ASN A 210 9.87 -17.76 -11.51
N GLU A 211 11.10 -18.13 -11.85
CA GLU A 211 11.58 -18.29 -13.21
C GLU A 211 12.18 -19.69 -13.39
N THR A 212 11.75 -20.35 -14.45
CA THR A 212 12.30 -21.60 -14.97
C THR A 212 12.63 -21.38 -16.44
N GLU A 213 13.31 -22.33 -17.06
CA GLU A 213 13.61 -22.27 -18.51
C GLU A 213 12.35 -22.11 -19.39
N PHE A 214 11.19 -22.59 -18.91
CA PHE A 214 9.94 -22.63 -19.69
C PHE A 214 8.88 -21.65 -19.21
N LEU A 215 8.98 -21.15 -17.98
CA LEU A 215 7.94 -20.34 -17.35
C LEU A 215 8.56 -19.24 -16.51
N ALA A 216 8.02 -18.03 -16.62
CA ALA A 216 8.40 -16.89 -15.80
C ALA A 216 7.16 -16.20 -15.25
N GLY A 217 7.19 -15.78 -14.00
CA GLY A 217 6.08 -15.07 -13.39
C GLY A 217 6.38 -14.61 -11.98
N ILE A 218 5.43 -13.89 -11.40
CA ILE A 218 5.50 -13.43 -10.02
C ILE A 218 4.54 -14.28 -9.21
N ILE A 219 4.93 -14.68 -8.00
CA ILE A 219 4.08 -15.48 -7.13
C ILE A 219 2.97 -14.60 -6.55
N SER A 220 1.74 -15.09 -6.63
CA SER A 220 0.59 -14.61 -5.88
C SER A 220 0.17 -15.69 -4.88
N VAL A 221 -0.33 -15.29 -3.72
CA VAL A 221 -0.70 -16.22 -2.66
C VAL A 221 -2.16 -16.04 -2.31
N ALA A 222 -2.92 -17.13 -2.47
CA ALA A 222 -4.32 -17.19 -2.11
C ALA A 222 -4.50 -17.10 -0.59
N PRO A 223 -5.62 -16.55 -0.10
CA PRO A 223 -5.98 -16.57 1.33
C PRO A 223 -6.06 -17.97 1.96
N SER A 224 -6.09 -19.03 1.16
CA SER A 224 -5.96 -20.43 1.59
C SER A 224 -4.52 -20.84 1.93
N GLY A 225 -3.52 -19.98 1.66
CA GLY A 225 -2.09 -20.27 1.74
C GLY A 225 -1.52 -20.99 0.51
N TYR A 226 -2.28 -21.05 -0.60
CA TYR A 226 -1.80 -21.65 -1.84
C TYR A 226 -1.08 -20.61 -2.71
N SER A 227 0.17 -20.89 -3.07
CA SER A 227 0.94 -20.07 -4.00
C SER A 227 0.66 -20.45 -5.45
N SER A 228 0.44 -19.46 -6.29
CA SER A 228 0.24 -19.58 -7.73
C SER A 228 1.20 -18.67 -8.48
N ARG A 229 1.56 -19.04 -9.71
CA ARG A 229 2.32 -18.17 -10.59
C ARG A 229 1.34 -17.29 -11.37
N SER A 230 1.55 -15.99 -11.33
CA SER A 230 0.73 -15.01 -12.03
C SER A 230 1.55 -14.18 -13.01
N TYR A 231 0.91 -13.77 -14.11
CA TYR A 231 1.49 -12.85 -15.06
C TYR A 231 1.52 -11.43 -14.49
N ALA A 232 2.55 -10.65 -14.81
CA ALA A 232 2.70 -9.31 -14.24
C ALA A 232 1.56 -8.33 -14.61
N ASN A 233 0.80 -8.63 -15.67
CA ASN A 233 -0.39 -7.89 -16.10
C ASN A 233 -1.68 -8.33 -15.39
N SER A 234 -1.65 -9.33 -14.51
CA SER A 234 -2.82 -9.70 -13.70
C SER A 234 -3.09 -8.64 -12.62
N ALA A 235 -4.37 -8.43 -12.31
CA ALA A 235 -4.79 -7.56 -11.23
C ALA A 235 -5.12 -8.39 -9.98
N ASN A 236 -4.35 -8.22 -8.91
CA ASN A 236 -4.50 -8.95 -7.63
C ASN A 236 -4.51 -7.98 -6.44
N TYR A 237 -4.80 -8.49 -5.24
CA TYR A 237 -4.74 -7.68 -4.03
C TYR A 237 -3.32 -7.22 -3.70
N ALA A 238 -3.23 -6.02 -3.12
CA ALA A 238 -1.98 -5.33 -2.81
C ALA A 238 -1.79 -5.19 -1.29
N VAL A 239 -1.43 -6.30 -0.64
CA VAL A 239 -1.01 -6.33 0.76
C VAL A 239 0.42 -5.85 0.86
N CYS A 240 0.71 -4.76 1.58
CA CYS A 240 2.09 -4.32 1.85
C CYS A 240 2.56 -4.81 3.22
N VAL A 241 3.87 -4.87 3.43
CA VAL A 241 4.48 -5.26 4.70
C VAL A 241 5.51 -4.23 5.18
N ALA A 242 5.55 -4.00 6.48
CA ALA A 242 6.58 -3.28 7.20
C ALA A 242 7.16 -4.17 8.32
N ALA A 243 8.49 -4.20 8.48
CA ALA A 243 9.20 -5.03 9.46
C ALA A 243 10.48 -4.32 9.95
N PHE A 244 10.96 -4.65 11.15
CA PHE A 244 12.20 -4.13 11.74
C PHE A 244 13.04 -5.27 12.32
#